data_AF-A0A1U7HWG9-F1
#
_entry.id   AF-A0A1U7HWG9-F1
#
_cell.length_a   1.000
_cell.length_b   1.000
_cell.length_c   1.000
_cell.angle_alpha   90.00
_cell.angle_beta   90.00
_cell.angle_gamma   90.00
#
_symmetry.space_group_name_H-M   'P 1'
#
loop_
_entity.id
_entity.type
_entity.pdbx_description
1 polymer ?
#
loop_
_entity_poly.entity_id
_entity_poly.type
_entity_poly.pdbx_seq_one_letter_code
_entity_poly.pdbx_strand_id
1 'polypeptide(L)'
;MSGRGGSREGSGRPSPWNNKKTVAIRVPECFAQELLNYARRLDRGENTSNMDNVHNQKVLAMLKETLNYPTNSFGKGKAIIKEAVSIMENVQNQ
;
A
#
# COMPACT_ATOMS: atom_id res chain seq x y z
N MET A 1 -30.30 -38.59 22.39
CA MET A 1 -29.37 -37.45 22.56
C MET A 1 -28.62 -37.28 21.24
N SER A 2 -28.90 -36.22 20.48
CA SER A 2 -28.24 -35.98 19.20
C SER A 2 -26.82 -35.47 19.45
N GLY A 3 -25.82 -36.25 19.00
CA GLY A 3 -24.41 -35.89 19.08
C GLY A 3 -24.17 -34.63 18.24
N ARG A 4 -24.08 -33.48 18.91
CA ARG A 4 -23.64 -32.24 18.26
C ARG A 4 -22.14 -32.38 18.02
N GLY A 5 -21.77 -32.65 16.77
CA GLY A 5 -20.39 -32.64 16.31
C GLY A 5 -19.70 -31.38 16.81
N GLY A 6 -18.54 -31.57 17.46
CA GLY A 6 -17.78 -30.49 18.07
C GLY A 6 -17.49 -29.37 17.07
N SER A 7 -17.71 -28.13 17.51
CA SER A 7 -17.35 -26.94 16.76
C SER A 7 -15.83 -26.90 16.61
N ARG A 8 -15.33 -27.10 15.38
CA ARG A 8 -13.92 -26.87 15.04
C ARG A 8 -13.84 -25.64 14.15
N GLU A 9 -12.77 -24.86 14.28
CA GLU A 9 -12.54 -23.73 13.38
C GLU A 9 -12.45 -24.27 11.93
N GLY A 10 -13.36 -23.82 11.06
CA GLY A 10 -13.50 -24.35 9.69
C GLY A 10 -14.50 -25.50 9.49
N SER A 11 -15.30 -25.90 10.50
CA SER A 11 -16.29 -27.00 10.38
C SER A 11 -17.55 -26.59 9.59
N GLY A 12 -17.41 -26.36 8.28
CA GLY A 12 -18.53 -26.11 7.35
C GLY A 12 -19.17 -24.72 7.48
N ARG A 13 -18.58 -23.82 8.28
CA ARG A 13 -19.03 -22.43 8.34
C ARG A 13 -18.58 -21.68 7.07
N PRO A 14 -19.37 -20.71 6.60
CA PRO A 14 -18.95 -19.82 5.54
C PRO A 14 -17.60 -19.19 5.87
N SER A 15 -16.77 -19.06 4.84
CA SER A 15 -15.50 -18.36 4.89
C SER A 15 -15.64 -16.98 5.57
N PRO A 16 -14.73 -16.59 6.47
CA PRO A 16 -14.76 -15.27 7.12
C PRO A 16 -14.33 -14.14 6.18
N TRP A 17 -13.91 -14.45 4.95
CA TRP A 17 -13.52 -13.46 3.94
C TRP A 17 -14.74 -12.73 3.37
N ASN A 18 -14.67 -11.41 3.27
CA ASN A 18 -15.69 -10.57 2.64
C ASN A 18 -15.76 -10.84 1.13
N ASN A 19 -14.60 -10.99 0.49
CA ASN A 19 -14.46 -11.40 -0.91
C ASN A 19 -14.49 -12.94 -1.01
N LYS A 20 -15.71 -13.48 -1.14
CA LYS A 20 -15.97 -14.93 -1.04
C LYS A 20 -15.28 -15.79 -2.11
N LYS A 21 -15.02 -15.25 -3.31
CA LYS A 21 -14.38 -15.99 -4.40
C LYS A 21 -12.86 -15.97 -4.20
N THR A 22 -12.28 -17.13 -3.94
CA THR A 22 -10.84 -17.31 -3.73
C THR A 22 -10.30 -18.41 -4.64
N VAL A 23 -9.00 -18.38 -4.92
CA VAL A 23 -8.28 -19.40 -5.70
C VAL A 23 -6.94 -19.65 -5.03
N ALA A 24 -6.45 -20.89 -5.09
CA ALA A 24 -5.13 -21.24 -4.57
C ALA A 24 -4.03 -20.76 -5.54
N ILE A 25 -3.00 -20.13 -5.00
CA ILE A 25 -1.79 -19.74 -5.73
C ILE A 25 -0.56 -20.39 -5.08
N ARG A 26 0.50 -20.61 -5.86
CA ARG A 26 1.81 -21.06 -5.33
C ARG A 26 2.72 -19.86 -5.19
N VAL A 27 3.35 -19.74 -4.03
CA VAL A 27 4.28 -18.65 -3.69
C VAL A 27 5.45 -19.21 -2.87
N PRO A 28 6.64 -18.60 -2.91
CA PRO A 28 7.73 -18.93 -2.00
C PRO A 28 7.28 -18.80 -0.53
N GLU A 29 7.73 -19.72 0.33
CA GLU A 29 7.29 -19.78 1.73
C GLU A 29 7.61 -18.49 2.50
N CYS A 30 8.72 -17.83 2.17
CA CYS A 30 9.13 -16.58 2.80
C CYS A 30 8.10 -15.43 2.63
N PHE A 31 7.24 -15.47 1.60
CA PHE A 31 6.24 -14.44 1.34
C PHE A 31 4.83 -14.80 1.86
N ALA A 32 4.62 -16.02 2.35
CA ALA A 32 3.29 -16.50 2.68
C ALA A 32 2.57 -15.61 3.72
N GLN A 33 3.29 -15.22 4.78
CA GLN A 33 2.71 -14.40 5.85
C GLN A 33 2.41 -12.97 5.38
N GLU A 34 3.30 -12.38 4.58
CA GLU A 34 3.15 -11.03 4.05
C GLU A 34 1.94 -10.94 3.11
N LEU A 35 1.83 -11.87 2.16
CA LEU A 35 0.71 -11.93 1.22
C LEU A 35 -0.61 -12.20 1.93
N LEU A 36 -0.63 -13.06 2.94
CA LEU A 36 -1.83 -13.31 3.74
C LEU A 36 -2.28 -12.05 4.48
N ASN A 37 -1.34 -11.31 5.07
CA ASN A 37 -1.63 -10.05 5.76
C ASN A 37 -2.15 -9.00 4.76
N TYR A 38 -1.50 -8.87 3.61
CA TYR A 38 -1.92 -7.97 2.54
C TYR A 38 -3.34 -8.29 2.04
N ALA A 39 -3.62 -9.56 1.75
CA ALA A 39 -4.93 -10.02 1.32
C ALA A 39 -6.02 -9.71 2.37
N ARG A 40 -5.74 -9.95 3.66
CA ARG A 40 -6.69 -9.62 4.75
C ARG A 40 -6.99 -8.13 4.84
N ARG A 41 -5.99 -7.27 4.62
CA ARG A 41 -6.17 -5.81 4.62
C ARG A 41 -7.08 -5.38 3.47
N LEU A 42 -6.82 -5.87 2.25
CA LEU A 42 -7.67 -5.64 1.10
C LEU A 42 -9.10 -6.14 1.33
N ASP A 43 -9.25 -7.31 1.93
CA ASP A 43 -10.55 -7.90 2.23
C ASP A 43 -11.38 -7.06 3.21
N ARG A 44 -10.72 -6.33 4.11
CA ARG A 44 -11.36 -5.37 5.02
C ARG A 44 -11.66 -4.01 4.38
N GLY A 45 -11.28 -3.80 3.12
CA GLY A 45 -11.41 -2.52 2.43
C GLY A 45 -10.33 -1.51 2.82
N GLU A 46 -9.22 -1.94 3.41
CA GLU A 46 -8.08 -1.06 3.63
C GLU A 46 -7.43 -0.73 2.27
N ASN A 47 -7.39 0.56 1.91
CA ASN A 47 -6.64 1.03 0.76
C ASN A 47 -5.14 0.84 1.03
N THR A 48 -4.51 -0.06 0.28
CA THR A 48 -3.06 -0.32 0.37
C THR A 48 -2.21 0.67 -0.42
N SER A 49 -2.82 1.72 -0.98
CA SER A 49 -2.16 2.82 -1.73
C SER A 49 -1.16 3.65 -0.91
N ASN A 50 -0.78 3.23 0.29
CA ASN A 50 -0.01 4.02 1.24
C ASN A 50 1.51 3.87 1.12
N MET A 51 2.06 2.82 0.48
CA MET A 51 3.52 2.71 0.31
C MET A 51 4.05 3.57 -0.85
N ASP A 52 3.30 3.70 -1.94
CA ASP A 52 3.60 4.66 -3.01
C ASP A 52 3.31 6.12 -2.61
N ASN A 53 2.66 6.34 -1.46
CA ASN A 53 2.17 7.66 -1.08
C ASN A 53 3.20 8.51 -0.34
N VAL A 54 4.14 7.95 0.43
CA VAL A 54 5.00 8.78 1.29
C VAL A 54 5.95 9.66 0.47
N HIS A 55 6.65 9.07 -0.51
CA HIS A 55 7.53 9.83 -1.41
C HIS A 55 6.73 10.80 -2.29
N ASN A 56 5.60 10.35 -2.83
CA ASN A 56 4.72 11.18 -3.66
C ASN A 56 4.08 12.35 -2.87
N GLN A 57 3.74 12.15 -1.60
CA GLN A 57 3.26 13.21 -0.71
C GLN A 57 4.35 14.24 -0.42
N LYS A 58 5.59 13.78 -0.17
CA LYS A 58 6.74 14.67 0.03
C LYS A 58 7.02 15.48 -1.24
N VAL A 59 7.03 14.84 -2.41
CA VAL A 59 7.18 15.51 -3.71
C VAL A 59 6.09 16.55 -3.93
N LEU A 60 4.83 16.20 -3.66
CA LEU A 60 3.71 17.13 -3.81
C LEU A 60 3.84 18.36 -2.88
N ALA A 61 4.29 18.17 -1.64
CA ALA A 61 4.53 19.28 -0.71
C ALA A 61 5.63 20.22 -1.22
N MET A 62 6.76 19.67 -1.67
CA MET A 62 7.88 20.43 -2.24
C MET A 62 7.48 21.24 -3.49
N LEU A 63 6.66 20.65 -4.37
CA LEU A 63 6.18 21.34 -5.57
C LEU A 63 5.20 22.47 -5.23
N LYS A 64 4.31 22.28 -4.26
CA LYS A 64 3.42 23.34 -3.76
C LYS A 64 4.21 24.50 -3.15
N GLU A 65 5.25 24.21 -2.38
CA GLU A 65 6.14 25.24 -1.84
C GLU A 65 6.81 26.03 -2.97
N THR A 66 7.26 25.32 -4.02
CA THR A 66 7.93 25.95 -5.16
C THR A 66 7.04 26.98 -5.87
N LEU A 67 5.75 26.69 -6.01
CA LEU A 67 4.78 27.59 -6.65
C LEU A 67 4.59 28.92 -5.89
N ASN A 68 4.94 28.97 -4.60
CA ASN A 68 4.82 30.18 -3.79
C ASN A 68 6.02 31.13 -3.94
N TYR A 69 7.10 30.72 -4.61
CA TYR A 69 8.26 31.60 -4.81
C TYR A 69 8.02 32.60 -5.94
N PRO A 70 8.20 33.91 -5.69
CA PRO A 70 8.09 34.91 -6.75
C PRO A 70 9.26 34.76 -7.74
N THR A 71 9.02 35.14 -9.00
CA THR A 71 9.93 34.96 -10.14
C THR A 71 11.33 35.54 -9.91
N ASN A 72 11.43 36.66 -9.19
CA ASN A 72 12.70 37.29 -8.83
C ASN A 72 13.54 36.52 -7.79
N SER A 73 12.99 35.48 -7.17
CA SER A 73 13.65 34.64 -6.15
C SER A 73 13.60 33.14 -6.48
N PHE A 74 13.27 32.80 -7.73
CA PHE A 74 13.04 31.43 -8.18
C PHE A 74 14.27 30.51 -8.10
N GLY A 75 15.47 31.06 -7.86
CA GLY A 75 16.66 30.25 -7.58
C GLY A 75 16.46 29.25 -6.43
N LYS A 76 15.67 29.62 -5.41
CA LYS A 76 15.27 28.72 -4.31
C LYS A 76 14.31 27.64 -4.79
N GLY A 77 13.29 28.01 -5.56
CA GLY A 77 12.35 27.06 -6.20
C GLY A 77 13.04 26.05 -7.12
N LYS A 78 14.04 26.47 -7.89
CA LYS A 78 14.85 25.58 -8.74
C LYS A 78 15.61 24.52 -7.93
N ALA A 79 16.06 24.84 -6.72
CA ALA A 79 16.73 23.86 -5.85
C ALA A 79 15.75 22.79 -5.36
N ILE A 80 14.53 23.20 -4.96
CA ILE A 80 13.47 22.29 -4.51
C ILE A 80 13.02 21.36 -5.63
N ILE A 81 12.88 21.87 -6.87
CA ILE A 81 12.54 21.03 -8.04
C ILE A 81 13.62 19.98 -8.29
N LYS A 82 14.91 20.32 -8.18
CA LYS A 82 16.00 19.36 -8.34
C LYS A 82 15.94 18.23 -7.30
N GLU A 83 15.62 18.58 -6.05
CA GLU A 83 15.44 17.58 -4.99
C GLU A 83 14.25 16.65 -5.29
N ALA A 84 13.12 17.21 -5.73
CA ALA A 84 11.94 16.45 -6.13
C ALA A 84 12.24 15.48 -7.29
N VAL A 85 12.99 15.92 -8.31
CA VAL A 85 13.42 15.08 -9.44
C VAL A 85 14.29 13.92 -8.97
N SER A 86 15.27 14.17 -8.10
CA SER A 86 16.14 13.11 -7.56
C SER A 86 15.35 12.04 -6.79
N ILE A 87 14.33 12.45 -6.01
CA ILE A 87 13.45 11.50 -5.32
C ILE A 87 12.68 10.64 -6.33
N MET A 88 12.15 11.22 -7.41
CA MET A 88 11.42 10.46 -8.44
C MET A 88 12.32 9.50 -9.22
N GLU A 89 13.54 9.91 -9.57
CA GLU A 89 14.53 9.06 -10.26
C GLU A 89 14.96 7.86 -9.41
N ASN A 90 15.14 8.05 -8.10
CA ASN A 90 15.50 6.97 -7.18
C ASN A 90 14.39 5.92 -7.03
N VAL A 91 13.12 6.34 -7.11
CA VAL A 91 11.96 5.43 -7.05
C VAL A 91 11.81 4.62 -8.36
N GLN A 92 12.15 5.18 -9.51
CA GLN A 92 12.05 4.47 -10.80
C GLN A 92 13.13 3.39 -11.01
N ASN A 93 14.25 3.47 -10.26
CA ASN A 93 15.38 2.54 -10.36
C ASN A 93 15.40 1.47 -9.26
N GLN A 94 14.35 1.39 -8.43
CA GLN A 94 14.09 0.33 -7.46
C GLN A 94 13.07 -0.66 -8.01
#